data_AF-A0A1H2L7M2-F1
#
_entry.id   AF-A0A1H2L7M2-F1
#
_cell.length_a   1.000
_cell.length_b   1.000
_cell.length_c   1.000
_cell.angle_alpha   90.00
_cell.angle_beta   90.00
_cell.angle_gamma   90.00
#
_symmetry.space_group_name_H-M   'P 1'
#
loop_
_entity.id
_entity.type
_entity.pdbx_description
1 polymer ?
#
loop_
_entity_poly.entity_id
_entity_poly.type
_entity_poly.pdbx_seq_one_letter_code
_entity_poly.pdbx_strand_id
1 'polypeptide(L)'
;MAVPEIYTVSDARKNLPALIASVAHGRMPMIGAHRRPAVALVDPTTLDVLPLLLGAHAEQTALFLIEEQGLDDEDRAALLHPGDPAGKVLAWLWRTGQHDTMTLYVADIVSYMRVKHARDGRPRLRLADLLTGIPLALPHDLPDDEAEQLVRVLRERVPGLFGQDVDAA
;
A
#
# COMPACT_ATOMS: atom_id res chain seq x y z
N MET A 1 -25.62 -23.02 -12.32
CA MET A 1 -24.33 -22.54 -11.77
C MET A 1 -23.21 -23.28 -12.48
N ALA A 2 -22.25 -22.57 -13.08
CA ALA A 2 -21.10 -23.22 -13.72
C ALA A 2 -20.26 -23.94 -12.66
N VAL A 3 -19.79 -25.15 -12.97
CA VAL A 3 -18.89 -25.90 -12.09
C VAL A 3 -17.56 -25.12 -12.01
N PRO A 4 -17.06 -24.78 -10.81
CA PRO A 4 -15.79 -24.08 -10.70
C PRO A 4 -14.67 -24.95 -11.26
N GLU A 5 -13.81 -24.33 -12.08
CA GLU A 5 -12.66 -25.00 -12.67
C GLU A 5 -11.62 -25.27 -11.56
N ILE A 6 -11.31 -26.55 -11.32
CA ILE A 6 -10.38 -26.98 -10.27
C ILE A 6 -9.14 -27.57 -10.93
N TYR A 7 -7.99 -26.94 -10.66
CA TYR A 7 -6.68 -27.36 -11.13
C TYR A 7 -6.02 -28.27 -10.09
N THR A 8 -5.28 -29.29 -10.56
CA THR A 8 -4.41 -30.04 -9.65
C THR A 8 -3.23 -29.18 -9.21
N VAL A 9 -2.59 -29.50 -8.08
CA VAL A 9 -1.39 -28.77 -7.62
C VAL A 9 -0.27 -28.81 -8.68
N SER A 10 -0.12 -29.94 -9.39
CA SER A 10 0.89 -30.10 -10.44
C SER A 10 0.59 -29.20 -11.64
N ASP A 11 -0.66 -29.14 -12.09
CA ASP A 11 -1.08 -28.31 -13.23
C ASP A 11 -1.04 -26.83 -12.88
N ALA A 12 -1.45 -26.47 -11.65
CA ALA A 12 -1.39 -25.10 -11.17
C ALA A 12 0.06 -24.59 -11.10
N ARG A 13 1.01 -25.44 -10.65
CA ARG A 13 2.43 -25.09 -10.63
C ARG A 13 2.98 -24.82 -12.03
N LYS A 14 2.63 -25.65 -13.01
CA LYS A 14 3.10 -25.49 -14.41
C LYS A 14 2.52 -24.26 -15.09
N ASN A 15 1.30 -23.88 -14.73
CA ASN A 15 0.54 -22.81 -15.38
C ASN A 15 0.35 -21.57 -14.51
N LEU A 16 1.14 -21.41 -13.43
CA LEU A 16 0.92 -20.37 -12.43
C LEU A 16 0.84 -18.95 -13.03
N PRO A 17 1.73 -18.53 -13.96
CA PRO A 17 1.62 -17.21 -14.57
C PRO A 17 0.30 -16.99 -15.32
N ALA A 18 -0.18 -17.99 -16.05
CA ALA A 18 -1.45 -17.91 -16.77
C ALA A 18 -2.66 -17.87 -15.81
N LEU A 19 -2.59 -18.62 -14.71
CA LEU A 19 -3.61 -18.58 -13.67
C LEU A 19 -3.66 -17.21 -12.98
N ILE A 20 -2.51 -16.63 -12.64
CA ILE A 20 -2.42 -15.26 -12.09
C ILE A 20 -2.98 -14.25 -13.08
N ALA A 21 -2.60 -14.33 -14.36
CA ALA A 21 -3.15 -13.46 -15.39
C ALA A 21 -4.68 -13.60 -15.51
N SER A 22 -5.22 -14.81 -15.35
CA SER A 22 -6.66 -15.03 -15.37
C SER A 22 -7.41 -14.40 -14.19
N VAL A 23 -6.76 -14.29 -13.03
CA VAL A 23 -7.31 -13.64 -11.84
C VAL A 23 -7.52 -12.14 -12.08
N ALA A 24 -6.58 -11.48 -12.76
CA ALA A 24 -6.73 -10.08 -13.17
C ALA A 24 -7.92 -9.84 -14.13
N HIS A 25 -8.45 -10.90 -14.76
CA HIS A 25 -9.65 -10.86 -15.59
C HIS A 25 -10.92 -11.33 -14.85
N GLY A 26 -10.90 -11.33 -13.51
CA GLY A 26 -12.04 -11.68 -12.66
C GLY A 26 -12.31 -13.17 -12.54
N ARG A 27 -11.39 -14.04 -12.95
CA ARG A 27 -11.51 -15.48 -12.69
C ARG A 27 -10.99 -15.81 -11.28
N MET A 28 -11.51 -16.88 -10.68
CA MET A 28 -11.04 -17.40 -9.40
C MET A 28 -10.64 -18.87 -9.55
N PRO A 29 -9.42 -19.16 -10.06
CA PRO A 29 -8.93 -20.53 -10.20
C PRO A 29 -8.87 -21.22 -8.84
N MET A 30 -9.49 -22.39 -8.74
CA MET A 30 -9.41 -23.21 -7.53
C MET A 30 -8.35 -24.30 -7.70
N ILE A 31 -7.57 -24.57 -6.65
CA ILE A 31 -6.49 -25.57 -6.68
C ILE A 31 -6.77 -26.62 -5.61
N GLY A 32 -6.68 -27.90 -5.97
CA GLY A 32 -6.93 -29.01 -5.04
C GLY A 32 -6.86 -30.38 -5.68
N ALA A 33 -7.17 -31.41 -4.89
CA ALA A 33 -7.30 -32.78 -5.40
C ALA A 33 -8.63 -32.92 -6.15
N HIS A 34 -8.66 -33.69 -7.26
CA HIS A 34 -9.82 -33.88 -8.15
C HIS A 34 -11.20 -33.55 -7.55
N ARG A 35 -11.86 -32.51 -8.08
CA ARG A 35 -13.20 -32.02 -7.67
C ARG A 35 -13.34 -31.54 -6.22
N ARG A 36 -12.24 -31.43 -5.46
CA ARG A 36 -12.21 -30.92 -4.08
C ARG A 36 -11.23 -29.73 -4.00
N PRO A 37 -11.73 -28.49 -4.10
CA PRO A 37 -10.87 -27.32 -3.98
C PRO A 37 -10.31 -27.24 -2.55
N ALA A 38 -9.02 -26.94 -2.43
CA ALA A 38 -8.36 -26.73 -1.14
C ALA A 38 -7.97 -25.25 -0.95
N VAL A 39 -7.63 -24.56 -2.04
CA VAL A 39 -7.30 -23.13 -2.06
C VAL A 39 -7.86 -22.46 -3.32
N ALA A 40 -7.97 -21.14 -3.30
CA ALA A 40 -8.32 -20.34 -4.47
C ALA A 40 -7.27 -19.24 -4.69
N LEU A 41 -6.96 -18.94 -5.94
CA LEU A 41 -6.24 -17.73 -6.30
C LEU A 41 -7.27 -16.62 -6.48
N VAL A 42 -7.07 -15.52 -5.76
CA VAL A 42 -8.02 -14.42 -5.67
C VAL A 42 -7.26 -13.12 -5.84
N ASP A 43 -7.87 -12.17 -6.56
CA ASP A 43 -7.35 -10.81 -6.59
C ASP A 43 -7.61 -10.17 -5.22
N PRO A 44 -6.59 -9.65 -4.52
CA PRO A 44 -6.77 -9.04 -3.21
C PRO A 44 -7.87 -7.95 -3.19
N THR A 45 -8.06 -7.24 -4.30
CA THR A 45 -9.08 -6.18 -4.45
C THR A 45 -10.52 -6.70 -4.41
N THR A 46 -10.73 -7.98 -4.65
CA THR A 46 -12.06 -8.62 -4.58
C THR A 46 -12.41 -9.10 -3.17
N LEU A 47 -11.47 -8.99 -2.22
CA LEU A 47 -11.69 -9.35 -0.84
C LEU A 47 -12.04 -8.09 -0.03
N ASP A 48 -13.13 -8.15 0.72
CA ASP A 48 -13.52 -7.12 1.70
C ASP A 48 -12.50 -6.94 2.85
N VAL A 49 -11.42 -7.74 2.84
CA VAL A 49 -10.32 -7.64 3.82
C VAL A 49 -9.21 -6.69 3.37
N LEU A 50 -9.15 -6.28 2.09
CA LEU A 50 -8.09 -5.41 1.61
C LEU A 50 -8.04 -4.07 2.37
N PRO A 51 -9.17 -3.37 2.64
CA PRO A 51 -9.13 -2.16 3.47
C PRO A 51 -8.56 -2.41 4.87
N LEU A 52 -8.86 -3.57 5.49
CA LEU A 52 -8.32 -3.92 6.80
C LEU A 52 -6.81 -4.17 6.75
N LEU A 53 -6.33 -4.85 5.71
CA LEU A 53 -4.89 -5.11 5.52
C LEU A 53 -4.12 -3.80 5.27
N LEU A 54 -4.67 -2.92 4.43
CA LEU A 54 -4.07 -1.62 4.14
C LEU A 54 -4.07 -0.73 5.38
N GLY A 55 -5.14 -0.69 6.15
CA GLY A 55 -5.21 0.06 7.41
C GLY A 55 -4.21 -0.44 8.44
N ALA A 56 -4.10 -1.76 8.64
CA ALA A 56 -3.10 -2.34 9.54
C ALA A 56 -1.66 -2.05 9.09
N HIS A 57 -1.40 -2.12 7.79
CA HIS A 57 -0.09 -1.79 7.23
C HIS A 57 0.22 -0.29 7.36
N ALA A 58 -0.77 0.59 7.18
CA ALA A 58 -0.63 2.03 7.39
C ALA A 58 -0.31 2.35 8.84
N GLU A 59 -0.97 1.70 9.80
CA GLU A 59 -0.66 1.82 11.23
C GLU A 59 0.78 1.38 11.53
N GLN A 60 1.20 0.22 11.03
CA GLN A 60 2.56 -0.27 11.24
C GLN A 60 3.61 0.67 10.62
N THR A 61 3.34 1.19 9.42
CA THR A 61 4.19 2.18 8.76
C THR A 61 4.30 3.44 9.62
N ALA A 62 3.17 3.97 10.09
CA ALA A 62 3.15 5.14 10.97
C ALA A 62 3.95 4.92 12.26
N LEU A 63 3.82 3.75 12.90
CA LEU A 63 4.57 3.41 14.11
C LEU A 63 6.08 3.40 13.86
N PHE A 64 6.52 2.78 12.76
CA PHE A 64 7.92 2.76 12.37
C PHE A 64 8.47 4.18 12.15
N LEU A 65 7.73 5.03 11.42
CA LEU A 65 8.11 6.43 11.20
C LEU A 65 8.22 7.23 12.50
N ILE A 66 7.32 6.99 13.46
CA ILE A 66 7.35 7.63 14.79
C ILE A 66 8.58 7.20 15.59
N GLU A 67 8.95 5.92 15.51
CA GLU A 67 10.11 5.37 16.21
C GLU A 67 11.42 5.92 15.64
N GLU A 68 11.56 5.97 14.31
CA GLU A 68 12.76 6.48 13.64
C GLU A 68 12.96 7.99 13.81
N GLN A 69 11.89 8.78 13.92
CA GLN A 69 11.99 10.21 14.26
C GLN A 69 12.68 10.48 15.61
N GLY A 70 12.83 9.48 16.48
CA GLY A 70 13.57 9.60 17.73
C GLY A 70 15.10 9.57 17.59
N LEU A 71 15.62 9.37 16.37
CA LEU A 71 17.05 9.23 16.07
C LEU A 71 17.57 10.53 15.39
N ASP A 72 18.00 11.50 16.20
CA ASP A 72 18.81 12.70 15.93
C ASP A 72 18.40 13.70 14.80
N ASP A 73 18.40 14.99 15.15
CA ASP A 73 17.95 16.15 14.35
C ASP A 73 18.79 16.48 13.08
N GLU A 74 19.97 15.88 12.90
CA GLU A 74 20.88 16.22 11.79
C GLU A 74 20.58 15.44 10.49
N ASP A 75 19.91 14.28 10.57
CA ASP A 75 19.63 13.40 9.43
C ASP A 75 18.13 13.27 9.14
N ARG A 76 17.43 14.41 8.99
CA ARG A 76 16.07 14.45 8.37
C ARG A 76 16.05 14.04 6.88
N ALA A 77 17.07 13.35 6.41
CA ALA A 77 17.21 12.88 5.05
C ALA A 77 16.36 11.61 4.87
N ALA A 78 15.07 11.86 4.66
CA ALA A 78 14.01 10.92 4.30
C ALA A 78 13.51 9.98 5.40
N LEU A 79 12.24 10.16 5.73
CA LEU A 79 11.49 9.32 6.65
C LEU A 79 11.20 7.92 6.09
N LEU A 80 11.25 7.77 4.78
CA LEU A 80 11.06 6.49 4.12
C LEU A 80 12.35 6.09 3.41
N HIS A 81 12.70 4.82 3.57
CA HIS A 81 13.92 4.24 3.07
C HIS A 81 13.71 3.49 1.75
N PRO A 82 14.76 3.37 0.92
CA PRO A 82 14.72 2.54 -0.28
C PRO A 82 14.27 1.11 -0.01
N GLY A 83 13.19 0.71 -0.69
CA GLY A 83 12.63 -0.64 -0.61
C GLY A 83 11.62 -0.86 0.51
N ASP A 84 11.25 0.19 1.25
CA ASP A 84 10.23 0.12 2.29
C ASP A 84 8.92 -0.49 1.77
N PRO A 85 8.25 -1.36 2.55
CA PRO A 85 6.99 -1.98 2.15
C PRO A 85 5.93 -0.97 1.71
N ALA A 86 5.89 0.22 2.33
CA ALA A 86 4.96 1.28 1.98
C ALA A 86 5.09 1.73 0.52
N GLY A 87 6.31 1.89 0.00
CA GLY A 87 6.52 2.28 -1.40
C GLY A 87 6.08 1.20 -2.39
N LYS A 88 6.24 -0.08 -2.05
CA LYS A 88 5.74 -1.21 -2.86
C LYS A 88 4.21 -1.22 -2.93
N VAL A 89 3.54 -0.96 -1.80
CA VAL A 89 2.07 -0.85 -1.74
C VAL A 89 1.58 0.34 -2.57
N LEU A 90 2.23 1.51 -2.45
CA LEU A 90 1.90 2.69 -3.24
C LEU A 90 2.04 2.44 -4.74
N ALA A 91 3.16 1.87 -5.18
CA ALA A 91 3.38 1.55 -6.59
C ALA A 91 2.38 0.51 -7.11
N TRP A 92 2.01 -0.48 -6.29
CA TRP A 92 0.99 -1.46 -6.65
C TRP A 92 -0.40 -0.80 -6.81
N LEU A 93 -0.81 0.04 -5.87
CA LEU A 93 -2.09 0.76 -5.95
C LEU A 93 -2.13 1.70 -7.16
N TRP A 94 -1.02 2.37 -7.46
CA TRP A 94 -0.86 3.21 -8.64
C TRP A 94 -1.01 2.41 -9.95
N ARG A 95 -0.22 1.36 -10.14
CA ARG A 95 -0.22 0.52 -11.35
C ARG A 95 -1.56 -0.20 -11.58
N THR A 96 -2.33 -0.42 -10.52
CA THR A 96 -3.67 -1.03 -10.59
C THR A 96 -4.81 0.01 -10.70
N GLY A 97 -4.49 1.30 -10.83
CA GLY A 97 -5.48 2.38 -10.98
C GLY A 97 -6.27 2.69 -9.71
N GLN A 98 -5.86 2.16 -8.55
CA GLN A 98 -6.54 2.34 -7.26
C GLN A 98 -6.12 3.64 -6.56
N HIS A 99 -6.19 4.77 -7.28
CA HIS A 99 -5.66 6.06 -6.80
C HIS A 99 -6.40 6.60 -5.57
N ASP A 100 -7.70 6.32 -5.44
CA ASP A 100 -8.48 6.72 -4.28
C ASP A 100 -8.06 5.91 -3.04
N THR A 101 -7.92 4.59 -3.18
CA THR A 101 -7.39 3.70 -2.12
C THR A 101 -5.97 4.09 -1.73
N MET A 102 -5.12 4.45 -2.68
CA MET A 102 -3.76 4.96 -2.44
C MET A 102 -3.78 6.24 -1.60
N THR A 103 -4.69 7.17 -1.93
CA THR A 103 -4.86 8.41 -1.18
C THR A 103 -5.31 8.14 0.25
N LEU A 104 -6.29 7.23 0.43
CA LEU A 104 -6.76 6.83 1.76
C LEU A 104 -5.66 6.14 2.57
N TYR A 105 -4.87 5.26 1.95
CA TYR A 105 -3.75 4.59 2.61
C TYR A 105 -2.72 5.60 3.17
N VAL A 106 -2.36 6.64 2.40
CA VAL A 106 -1.46 7.70 2.89
C VAL A 106 -2.13 8.56 3.95
N ALA A 107 -3.43 8.86 3.79
CA ALA A 107 -4.19 9.58 4.80
C ALA A 107 -4.25 8.78 6.12
N ASP A 108 -4.41 7.46 6.07
CA ASP A 108 -4.39 6.63 7.27
C ASP A 108 -3.04 6.74 7.98
N ILE A 109 -1.91 6.66 7.26
CA ILE A 109 -0.57 6.88 7.84
C ILE A 109 -0.54 8.23 8.56
N VAL A 110 -0.90 9.32 7.88
CA VAL A 110 -0.91 10.67 8.47
C VAL A 110 -1.83 10.75 9.70
N SER A 111 -3.01 10.16 9.63
CA SER A 111 -4.00 10.13 10.72
C SER A 111 -3.44 9.42 11.95
N TYR A 112 -2.87 8.22 11.77
CA TYR A 112 -2.24 7.45 12.82
C TYR A 112 -1.09 8.22 13.48
N MET A 113 -0.25 8.85 12.66
CA MET A 113 0.83 9.69 13.15
C MET A 113 0.30 10.85 13.99
N ARG A 114 -0.70 11.60 13.52
CA ARG A 114 -1.29 12.72 14.27
C ARG A 114 -1.88 12.29 15.60
N VAL A 115 -2.61 11.18 15.64
CA VAL A 115 -3.29 10.68 16.85
C VAL A 115 -2.28 10.14 17.87
N LYS A 116 -1.24 9.42 17.42
CA LYS A 116 -0.21 8.85 18.31
C LYS A 116 0.79 9.90 18.78
N HIS A 117 1.31 10.76 17.89
CA HIS A 117 2.22 11.86 18.26
C HIS A 117 1.63 12.83 19.28
N ALA A 118 0.32 13.11 19.19
CA ALA A 118 -0.34 14.01 20.14
C ALA A 118 -0.24 13.54 21.60
N ARG A 119 0.06 12.25 21.86
CA ARG A 119 0.20 11.70 23.20
C ARG A 119 1.62 11.80 23.76
N ASP A 120 2.63 11.86 22.90
CA ASP A 120 4.03 11.67 23.30
C ASP A 120 4.86 12.97 23.26
N GLY A 121 4.27 14.11 22.91
CA GLY A 121 4.92 15.44 22.96
C GLY A 121 6.06 15.64 21.94
N ARG A 122 6.27 14.70 21.02
CA ARG A 122 7.25 14.77 19.93
C ARG A 122 6.77 15.72 18.81
N PRO A 123 7.70 16.35 18.05
CA PRO A 123 7.32 17.18 16.90
C PRO A 123 6.45 16.40 15.92
N ARG A 124 5.39 17.05 15.41
CA ARG A 124 4.49 16.44 14.44
C ARG A 124 5.20 16.27 13.10
N LEU A 125 5.20 15.06 12.57
CA LEU A 125 5.60 14.80 11.20
C LEU A 125 4.62 15.43 10.22
N ARG A 126 5.13 16.18 9.25
CA ARG A 126 4.30 16.87 8.24
C ARG A 126 4.07 15.95 7.04
N LEU A 127 2.95 16.14 6.34
CA LEU A 127 2.71 15.44 5.09
C LEU A 127 3.82 15.75 4.08
N ALA A 128 4.32 16.99 4.05
CA ALA A 128 5.45 17.38 3.22
C ALA A 128 6.70 16.50 3.45
N ASP A 129 6.98 16.12 4.70
CA ASP A 129 8.13 15.28 5.03
C ASP A 129 7.92 13.85 4.49
N LEU A 130 6.71 13.30 4.67
CA LEU A 130 6.34 11.99 4.13
C LEU A 130 6.43 11.97 2.60
N LEU A 131 5.88 12.98 1.93
CA LEU A 131 5.89 13.10 0.46
C LEU A 131 7.31 13.19 -0.10
N THR A 132 8.25 13.76 0.66
CA THR A 132 9.67 13.83 0.25
C THR A 132 10.35 12.45 0.32
N GLY A 133 9.93 11.59 1.27
CA GLY A 133 10.44 10.23 1.38
C GLY A 133 9.84 9.23 0.39
N ILE A 134 8.60 9.46 -0.08
CA ILE A 134 7.90 8.51 -0.97
C ILE A 134 8.74 8.10 -2.19
N PRO A 135 9.32 9.02 -2.99
CA PRO A 135 10.13 8.64 -4.15
C PRO A 135 11.24 7.65 -3.85
N LEU A 136 11.83 7.72 -2.66
CA LEU A 136 12.92 6.83 -2.25
C LEU A 136 12.42 5.42 -1.97
N ALA A 137 11.23 5.28 -1.37
CA ALA A 137 10.64 3.98 -1.08
C ALA A 137 10.04 3.27 -2.29
N LEU A 138 9.77 3.99 -3.38
CA LEU A 138 9.17 3.40 -4.58
C LEU A 138 10.12 2.36 -5.21
N PRO A 139 9.56 1.32 -5.87
CA PRO A 139 10.36 0.36 -6.61
C PRO A 139 11.19 1.04 -7.71
N HIS A 140 12.45 0.64 -7.86
CA HIS A 140 13.38 1.17 -8.86
C HIS A 140 12.92 0.98 -10.32
N ASP A 141 11.97 0.08 -10.57
CA ASP A 141 11.38 -0.18 -11.88
C ASP A 141 10.14 0.69 -12.17
N LEU A 142 9.74 1.56 -11.23
CA LEU A 142 8.70 2.56 -11.49
C LEU A 142 9.34 3.76 -12.22
N PRO A 143 8.84 4.16 -13.39
CA PRO A 143 9.36 5.33 -14.11
C PRO A 143 9.28 6.61 -13.27
N ASP A 144 10.26 7.51 -13.42
CA ASP A 144 10.33 8.77 -12.67
C ASP A 144 9.09 9.65 -12.90
N ASP A 145 8.56 9.68 -14.12
CA ASP A 145 7.36 10.44 -14.47
C ASP A 145 6.10 9.87 -13.80
N GLU A 146 6.01 8.55 -13.61
CA GLU A 146 4.95 7.92 -12.83
C GLU A 146 5.10 8.24 -11.33
N ALA A 147 6.32 8.19 -10.79
CA ALA A 147 6.59 8.55 -9.40
C ALA A 147 6.22 10.01 -9.10
N GLU A 148 6.57 10.95 -9.99
CA GLU A 148 6.19 12.36 -9.88
C GLU A 148 4.67 12.55 -9.92
N GLN A 149 3.99 11.86 -10.82
CA GLN A 149 2.53 11.92 -10.94
C GLN A 149 1.85 11.37 -9.69
N LEU A 150 2.32 10.25 -9.16
CA LEU A 150 1.84 9.65 -7.92
C LEU A 150 1.96 10.65 -6.76
N VAL A 151 3.14 11.24 -6.55
CA VAL A 151 3.37 12.21 -5.47
C VAL A 151 2.50 13.45 -5.66
N ARG A 152 2.31 13.93 -6.90
CA ARG A 152 1.40 15.04 -7.20
C ARG A 152 -0.03 14.72 -6.79
N VAL A 153 -0.54 13.54 -7.14
CA VAL A 153 -1.89 13.10 -6.76
C VAL A 153 -2.06 13.09 -5.24
N LEU A 154 -1.09 12.56 -4.51
CA LEU A 154 -1.12 12.55 -3.04
C LEU A 154 -1.12 13.97 -2.47
N ARG A 155 -0.24 14.84 -2.97
CA ARG A 155 -0.14 16.24 -2.54
C ARG A 155 -1.44 17.00 -2.72
N GLU A 156 -2.15 16.77 -3.83
CA GLU A 156 -3.40 17.46 -4.14
C GLU A 156 -4.59 16.92 -3.34
N ARG A 157 -4.65 15.60 -3.12
CA ARG A 157 -5.86 14.95 -2.59
C ARG A 157 -5.83 14.72 -1.09
N VAL A 158 -4.69 14.36 -0.51
CA VAL A 158 -4.59 14.03 0.92
C VAL A 158 -5.02 15.20 1.81
N PRO A 159 -4.63 16.47 1.55
CA PRO A 159 -5.05 17.60 2.38
C PRO A 159 -6.57 17.77 2.50
N GLY A 160 -7.31 17.48 1.42
CA GLY A 160 -8.77 17.58 1.39
C GLY A 160 -9.48 16.66 2.39
N LEU A 161 -8.81 15.64 2.91
CA LEU A 161 -9.37 14.68 3.85
C LEU A 161 -9.31 15.13 5.32
N PHE A 162 -8.56 16.18 5.65
CA PHE A 162 -8.23 16.51 7.04
C PHE A 162 -8.88 17.75 7.64
N GLY A 163 -9.67 18.52 6.89
CA GLY A 163 -10.45 19.68 7.39
C GLY A 163 -9.63 20.89 7.92
N GLN A 164 -8.48 20.68 8.56
CA GLN A 164 -7.46 21.66 8.96
C GLN A 164 -6.06 21.19 8.55
N ASP A 165 -5.21 22.18 8.29
CA ASP A 165 -3.90 22.11 7.64
C ASP A 165 -3.05 20.91 8.09
N VAL A 166 -2.74 20.02 7.14
CA VAL A 166 -2.02 18.75 7.37
C VAL A 166 -0.57 19.01 7.75
N ASP A 167 -0.06 20.21 7.45
CA ASP A 167 1.30 20.63 7.76
C ASP A 167 1.38 21.68 8.89
N ALA A 168 0.25 22.06 9.50
CA ALA A 168 0.27 23.02 10.61
C ALA A 168 0.95 22.42 11.85
N ALA A 169 2.01 23.12 12.28
CA ALA A 169 2.78 22.82 13.49
C ALA A 169 1.91 22.84 14.75
#